data_AF-A0A6A2FT00-F1
#
_entry.id   AF-A0A6A2FT00-F1
#
_cell.length_a   1.000
_cell.length_b   1.000
_cell.length_c   1.000
_cell.angle_alpha   90.00
_cell.angle_beta   90.00
_cell.angle_gamma   90.00
#
_symmetry.space_group_name_H-M   'P 1'
#
loop_
_entity.id
_entity.type
_entity.pdbx_description
1 polymer ?
#
loop_
_entity_poly.entity_id
_entity_poly.type
_entity_poly.pdbx_seq_one_letter_code
_entity_poly.pdbx_strand_id
1 'polypeptide(L)'
;MGNSKAKQYGEDIRGQVLAMLGITAEEYFELVFASGVAYAEANSFCHLIAQLKTHSALYWAWWENQFAIADDVFLHSYQYAGKNEGLLRFLRTEWKKAHLPEKIKAFPPNEVLKTKEVEYA
;
A
#
# COMPACT_ATOMS: atom_id res chain seq x y z
N MET A 1 -6.46 -37.16 -2.69
CA MET A 1 -5.62 -36.33 -3.56
C MET A 1 -6.42 -35.08 -3.93
N GLY A 2 -6.22 -33.98 -3.21
CA GLY A 2 -7.02 -32.76 -3.41
C GLY A 2 -6.22 -31.53 -3.00
N ASN A 3 -6.03 -30.63 -3.98
CA ASN A 3 -5.65 -29.23 -3.85
C ASN A 3 -4.36 -28.87 -3.10
N SER A 4 -3.21 -29.28 -3.64
CA SER A 4 -1.89 -28.71 -3.27
C SER A 4 -1.43 -27.57 -4.19
N LYS A 5 -2.16 -27.23 -5.26
CA LYS A 5 -1.68 -26.26 -6.26
C LYS A 5 -2.12 -24.81 -6.05
N ALA A 6 -3.20 -24.55 -5.30
CA ALA A 6 -3.65 -23.18 -5.01
C ALA A 6 -2.84 -22.48 -3.91
N LYS A 7 -2.14 -23.25 -3.05
CA LYS A 7 -1.26 -22.71 -2.00
C LYS A 7 0.13 -22.30 -2.48
N GLN A 8 0.48 -22.60 -3.73
CA GLN A 8 1.82 -22.40 -4.28
C GLN A 8 1.98 -21.08 -5.06
N TYR A 9 0.87 -20.35 -5.30
CA TYR A 9 0.86 -19.08 -6.04
C TYR A 9 0.59 -17.85 -5.15
N GLY A 10 0.46 -18.04 -3.83
CA GLY A 10 0.45 -16.94 -2.87
C GLY A 10 1.87 -16.62 -2.45
N GLU A 11 2.75 -16.29 -3.39
CA GLU A 11 4.05 -15.72 -3.04
C GLU A 11 3.80 -14.40 -2.34
N ASP A 12 4.41 -14.22 -1.16
CA ASP A 12 4.32 -12.99 -0.37
C ASP A 12 4.73 -11.79 -1.25
N ILE A 13 3.75 -11.04 -1.77
CA ILE A 13 3.92 -9.89 -2.67
C ILE A 13 4.93 -8.91 -2.08
N ARG A 14 4.81 -8.65 -0.77
CA ARG A 14 5.77 -7.82 -0.05
C ARG A 14 7.17 -8.40 -0.12
N GLY A 15 7.35 -9.68 0.20
CA GLY A 15 8.63 -10.36 0.10
C GLY A 15 9.28 -10.24 -1.29
N GLN A 16 8.48 -10.33 -2.35
CA GLN A 16 8.95 -10.13 -3.72
C GLN A 16 9.38 -8.68 -3.99
N VAL A 17 8.62 -7.69 -3.53
CA VAL A 17 8.98 -6.26 -3.64
C VAL A 17 10.28 -5.97 -2.89
N LEU A 18 10.42 -6.46 -1.65
CA LEU A 18 11.64 -6.31 -0.84
C LEU A 18 12.85 -6.90 -1.57
N ALA A 19 12.71 -8.11 -2.12
CA ALA A 19 13.79 -8.80 -2.84
C ALA A 19 14.13 -8.14 -4.19
N MET A 20 13.11 -7.62 -4.90
CA MET A 20 13.27 -6.97 -6.20
C MET A 20 13.95 -5.60 -6.05
N LEU A 21 13.53 -4.82 -5.05
CA LEU A 21 14.05 -3.47 -4.84
C LEU A 21 15.30 -3.43 -3.95
N GLY A 22 15.60 -4.52 -3.25
CA GLY A 22 16.68 -4.58 -2.26
C GLY A 22 16.47 -3.58 -1.13
N ILE A 23 15.23 -3.42 -0.67
CA ILE A 23 14.86 -2.55 0.45
C ILE A 23 14.56 -3.39 1.69
N THR A 24 14.69 -2.78 2.86
CA THR A 24 14.36 -3.41 4.13
C THR A 24 12.86 -3.41 4.38
N ALA A 25 12.42 -4.27 5.31
CA ALA A 25 11.03 -4.25 5.76
C ALA A 25 10.65 -2.90 6.40
N GLU A 26 11.58 -2.24 7.08
CA GLU A 26 11.37 -0.95 7.72
C GLU A 26 11.12 0.14 6.67
N GLU A 27 11.98 0.24 5.64
CA GLU A 27 11.77 1.18 4.52
C GLU A 27 10.42 0.96 3.80
N TYR A 28 9.98 -0.31 3.71
CA TYR A 28 8.68 -0.65 3.16
C TYR A 28 7.55 -0.11 4.05
N PHE A 29 7.57 -0.39 5.35
CA PHE A 29 6.55 0.09 6.28
C PHE A 29 6.50 1.61 6.39
N GLU A 30 7.66 2.27 6.37
CA GLU A 30 7.73 3.73 6.33
C GLU A 30 7.01 4.30 5.11
N LEU A 31 7.17 3.68 3.93
CA LEU A 31 6.47 4.13 2.73
C LEU A 31 4.97 3.83 2.81
N VAL A 32 4.56 2.64 3.27
CA VAL A 32 3.14 2.29 3.47
C VAL A 32 2.47 3.31 4.38
N PHE A 33 3.11 3.64 5.50
CA PHE A 33 2.61 4.63 6.44
C PHE A 33 2.55 6.04 5.82
N ALA A 34 3.66 6.53 5.25
CA ALA A 34 3.74 7.87 4.69
C ALA A 34 2.75 8.09 3.54
N SER A 35 2.64 7.10 2.64
CA SER A 35 1.67 7.13 1.54
C SER A 35 0.22 7.06 2.04
N GLY A 36 -0.05 6.29 3.09
CA GLY A 36 -1.37 6.21 3.71
C GLY A 36 -1.80 7.52 4.36
N VAL A 37 -0.88 8.22 5.04
CA VAL A 37 -1.15 9.57 5.55
C VAL A 37 -1.41 10.54 4.40
N ALA A 38 -0.54 10.55 3.37
CA ALA A 38 -0.70 11.43 2.21
C ALA A 38 -2.03 11.17 1.48
N TYR A 39 -2.46 9.92 1.37
CA TYR A 39 -3.74 9.57 0.77
C TYR A 39 -4.92 10.08 1.60
N ALA A 40 -4.87 9.93 2.93
CA ALA A 40 -5.91 10.46 3.82
C ALA A 40 -6.04 11.97 3.69
N GLU A 41 -4.93 12.70 3.61
CA GLU A 41 -4.91 14.15 3.45
C GLU A 41 -5.47 14.60 2.09
N ALA A 42 -5.04 13.95 1.00
CA ALA A 42 -5.51 14.27 -0.35
C ALA A 42 -7.01 13.97 -0.56
N ASN A 43 -7.56 13.00 0.16
CA ASN A 43 -8.95 12.53 -0.01
C ASN A 43 -9.85 12.86 1.20
N SER A 44 -9.50 13.89 1.96
CA SER A 44 -10.33 14.42 3.04
C SER A 44 -10.64 15.88 2.83
N PHE A 45 -11.85 16.28 3.23
CA PHE A 45 -12.29 17.68 3.10
C PHE A 45 -11.45 18.64 3.96
N CYS A 46 -10.93 18.18 5.10
CA CYS A 46 -10.02 18.97 5.93
C CYS A 46 -9.02 18.07 6.68
N HIS A 47 -7.97 18.70 7.21
CA HIS A 47 -6.87 18.02 7.92
C HIS A 47 -7.35 17.24 9.15
N LEU A 48 -8.32 17.77 9.90
CA LEU A 48 -8.87 17.09 11.08
C LEU A 48 -9.50 15.73 10.70
N ILE A 49 -10.26 15.69 9.60
CA ILE A 49 -10.87 14.44 9.12
C ILE A 49 -9.80 13.46 8.64
N ALA A 50 -8.73 13.95 8.00
CA ALA A 50 -7.59 13.10 7.63
C ALA A 50 -6.94 12.45 8.86
N GLN A 51 -6.68 13.21 9.92
CA GLN A 51 -6.14 12.69 11.18
C GLN A 51 -7.07 11.66 11.84
N LEU A 52 -8.37 11.94 11.87
CA LEU A 52 -9.35 11.00 12.45
C LEU A 52 -9.37 9.67 11.68
N LYS A 53 -9.26 9.71 10.34
CA LYS A 53 -9.15 8.49 9.52
C LYS A 53 -7.89 7.71 9.84
N THR A 54 -6.73 8.37 9.97
CA THR A 54 -5.46 7.67 10.25
C THR A 54 -5.36 7.12 11.68
N HIS A 55 -6.32 7.42 12.57
CA HIS A 55 -6.46 6.74 13.86
C HIS A 55 -7.32 5.46 13.79
N SER A 56 -7.95 5.18 12.65
CA SER A 56 -8.83 4.02 12.47
C SER A 56 -8.04 2.78 12.05
N ALA A 57 -8.17 1.68 12.82
CA ALA A 57 -7.62 0.38 12.43
C ALA A 57 -8.24 -0.15 11.12
N LEU A 58 -9.52 0.16 10.86
CA LEU A 58 -10.18 -0.23 9.61
C LEU A 58 -9.61 0.52 8.41
N TYR A 59 -9.21 1.79 8.60
CA TYR A 59 -8.55 2.56 7.57
C TYR A 59 -7.22 1.92 7.17
N TRP A 60 -6.37 1.58 8.15
CA TRP A 60 -5.09 0.95 7.87
C TRP A 60 -5.22 -0.44 7.24
N ALA A 61 -6.15 -1.26 7.71
CA ALA A 61 -6.43 -2.55 7.07
C ALA A 61 -6.90 -2.40 5.61
N TRP A 62 -7.72 -1.39 5.31
CA TRP A 62 -8.12 -1.09 3.94
C TRP A 62 -6.94 -0.57 3.10
N TRP A 63 -6.14 0.34 3.67
CA TRP A 63 -5.00 0.96 3.00
C TRP A 63 -3.92 -0.07 2.65
N GLU A 64 -3.57 -0.95 3.58
CA GLU A 64 -2.63 -2.04 3.36
C GLU A 64 -3.05 -2.93 2.19
N ASN A 65 -4.36 -3.21 2.05
CA ASN A 65 -4.86 -3.95 0.89
C ASN A 65 -4.71 -3.17 -0.42
N GLN A 66 -4.97 -1.85 -0.42
CA GLN A 66 -4.77 -1.03 -1.63
C GLN A 66 -3.28 -0.95 -2.02
N PHE A 67 -2.41 -0.83 -1.02
CA PHE A 67 -0.96 -0.83 -1.21
C PHE A 67 -0.49 -2.16 -1.78
N ALA A 68 -0.95 -3.30 -1.23
CA ALA A 68 -0.62 -4.62 -1.74
C ALA A 68 -1.10 -4.85 -3.20
N ILE A 69 -2.25 -4.30 -3.58
CA ILE A 69 -2.73 -4.34 -4.98
C ILE A 69 -1.79 -3.53 -5.89
N ALA A 70 -1.35 -2.35 -5.45
CA ALA A 70 -0.41 -1.53 -6.21
C ALA A 70 0.97 -2.20 -6.33
N ASP A 71 1.44 -2.90 -5.28
CA ASP A 71 2.63 -3.74 -5.32
C ASP A 71 2.50 -4.86 -6.35
N ASP A 72 1.35 -5.56 -6.38
CA ASP A 72 1.10 -6.63 -7.35
C ASP A 72 1.17 -6.12 -8.80
N VAL A 73 0.52 -4.97 -9.07
CA VAL A 73 0.57 -4.31 -10.38
C VAL A 73 2.00 -3.89 -10.73
N PHE A 74 2.75 -3.36 -9.77
CA PHE A 74 4.15 -2.99 -9.96
C PHE A 74 5.01 -4.19 -10.31
N LEU A 75 4.91 -5.29 -9.56
CA LEU A 75 5.66 -6.53 -9.82
C LEU A 75 5.35 -7.06 -11.23
N HIS A 76 4.08 -7.14 -11.62
CA HIS A 76 3.69 -7.59 -12.96
C HIS A 76 4.25 -6.70 -14.08
N SER A 77 4.34 -5.39 -13.84
CA SER A 77 4.86 -4.41 -14.80
C SER A 77 6.37 -4.51 -15.01
N TYR A 78 7.12 -5.00 -14.01
CA TYR A 78 8.57 -4.95 -14.00
C TYR A 78 9.25 -6.30 -13.69
N GLN A 79 8.51 -7.42 -13.69
CA GLN A 79 9.01 -8.77 -13.34
C GLN A 79 10.27 -9.22 -14.12
N TYR A 80 10.50 -8.67 -15.31
CA TYR A 80 11.66 -9.00 -16.16
C TYR A 80 12.81 -7.98 -16.06
N ALA A 81 12.74 -7.04 -15.13
CA ALA A 81 13.80 -6.07 -14.90
C ALA A 81 15.05 -6.76 -14.33
N GLY A 82 16.22 -6.51 -14.92
CA GLY A 82 17.50 -6.96 -14.39
C GLY A 82 17.89 -6.31 -13.05
N LYS A 83 18.97 -6.78 -12.43
CA LYS A 83 19.45 -6.33 -11.10
C LYS A 83 20.73 -5.49 -11.16
N ASN A 84 20.77 -4.43 -11.97
CA ASN A 84 21.88 -3.47 -11.93
C ASN A 84 21.50 -2.22 -11.12
N GLU A 85 22.48 -1.50 -10.57
CA GLU A 85 22.22 -0.38 -9.63
C GLU A 85 21.41 0.77 -10.23
N GLY A 86 21.65 1.11 -11.51
CA GLY A 86 20.87 2.14 -12.21
C GLY A 86 19.41 1.76 -12.33
N LEU A 87 19.15 0.48 -12.63
CA LEU A 87 17.81 -0.09 -12.72
C LEU A 87 17.14 -0.17 -11.36
N LEU A 88 17.84 -0.55 -10.29
CA LEU A 88 17.27 -0.56 -8.93
C LEU A 88 16.81 0.84 -8.49
N ARG A 89 17.61 1.88 -8.77
CA ARG A 89 17.22 3.27 -8.48
C ARG A 89 15.97 3.69 -9.25
N PHE A 90 15.90 3.33 -10.52
CA PHE A 90 14.72 3.56 -11.35
C PHE A 90 13.50 2.81 -10.81
N LEU A 91 13.62 1.52 -10.51
CA LEU A 91 12.54 0.68 -9.99
C LEU A 91 12.00 1.21 -8.65
N ARG A 92 12.88 1.61 -7.72
CA ARG A 92 12.46 2.25 -6.46
C ARG A 92 11.70 3.54 -6.70
N THR A 93 12.07 4.31 -7.72
CA THR A 93 11.39 5.56 -8.08
C THR A 93 10.00 5.28 -8.66
N GLU A 94 9.89 4.35 -9.59
CA GLU A 94 8.61 3.96 -10.18
C GLU A 94 7.69 3.28 -9.15
N TRP A 95 8.23 2.48 -8.25
CA TRP A 95 7.49 1.90 -7.13
C TRP A 95 6.89 2.99 -6.24
N LYS A 96 7.68 3.98 -5.82
CA LYS A 96 7.16 5.12 -5.03
C LYS A 96 6.08 5.89 -5.78
N LYS A 97 6.24 6.09 -7.10
CA LYS A 97 5.23 6.76 -7.94
C LYS A 97 3.93 5.97 -8.07
N ALA A 98 4.00 4.64 -8.13
CA ALA A 98 2.82 3.78 -8.23
C ALA A 98 1.92 3.88 -6.98
N HIS A 99 2.51 4.24 -5.83
CA HIS A 99 1.84 4.38 -4.54
C HIS A 99 1.45 5.82 -4.19
N LEU A 100 1.57 6.76 -5.14
CA LEU A 100 1.10 8.13 -4.92
C LEU A 100 -0.43 8.18 -4.80
N PRO A 101 -0.99 9.06 -3.95
CA PRO A 101 -2.43 9.15 -3.73
C PRO A 101 -3.27 9.24 -5.01
N GLU A 102 -2.81 10.01 -5.99
CA GLU A 102 -3.49 10.21 -7.28
C GLU A 102 -3.53 8.95 -8.18
N LYS A 103 -2.70 7.95 -7.88
CA LYS A 103 -2.70 6.66 -8.60
C LYS A 103 -3.68 5.66 -8.00
N ILE A 104 -4.03 5.81 -6.72
CA ILE A 104 -4.95 4.93 -6.02
C ILE A 104 -6.36 5.51 -6.15
N LYS A 105 -7.11 5.03 -7.14
CA LYS A 105 -8.47 5.51 -7.45
C LYS A 105 -9.58 4.87 -6.62
N ALA A 106 -9.23 3.96 -5.71
CA ALA A 106 -10.19 3.32 -4.82
C ALA A 106 -10.62 4.31 -3.73
N PHE A 107 -11.90 4.34 -3.40
CA PHE A 107 -12.41 5.07 -2.23
C PHE A 107 -12.70 4.08 -1.10
N PRO A 108 -12.37 4.41 0.15
CA PRO A 108 -12.71 3.57 1.29
C PRO A 108 -14.24 3.45 1.42
N PRO A 109 -14.78 2.25 1.67
CA PRO A 109 -16.20 2.06 1.99
C PRO A 109 -16.63 2.91 3.20
N ASN A 110 -17.92 3.24 3.29
CA ASN A 110 -18.44 4.05 4.40
C ASN A 110 -18.13 3.43 5.78
N GLU A 111 -18.09 2.10 5.87
CA GLU A 111 -17.76 1.36 7.09
C GLU A 111 -16.30 1.60 7.55
N VAL A 112 -15.39 1.81 6.61
CA VAL A 112 -13.97 2.17 6.89
C VAL A 112 -13.87 3.61 7.38
N LEU A 113 -14.80 4.46 6.92
CA LEU A 113 -14.90 5.88 7.28
C LEU A 113 -15.67 6.14 8.57
N LYS A 114 -16.42 5.16 9.10
CA LYS A 114 -17.10 5.27 10.41
C LYS A 114 -16.06 5.29 11.52
N THR A 115 -15.53 6.46 11.83
CA THR A 115 -15.01 6.74 13.17
C THR A 115 -16.21 6.65 14.11
N LYS A 116 -16.17 5.74 15.10
CA LYS A 116 -17.18 5.71 16.16
C LYS A 116 -17.37 7.14 16.65
N GLU A 117 -18.58 7.68 16.48
CA GLU A 117 -18.92 8.98 17.02
C GLU A 117 -18.58 8.93 18.51
N VAL A 118 -17.67 9.80 18.93
CA VAL A 118 -17.45 10.04 20.35
C VAL A 118 -18.72 10.75 20.80
N GLU A 119 -19.66 10.01 21.38
CA GLU A 119 -20.79 10.57 22.09
C GLU A 119 -20.22 11.44 23.22
N TYR A 120 -20.21 12.76 23.01
CA TYR A 120 -20.01 13.70 24.11
C TYR A 120 -21.28 13.63 24.98
N ALA A 121 -21.18 12.88 26.08
CA ALA A 121 -22.14 12.87 27.18
C ALA A 121 -22.02 14.14 28.03
#